data_AF-A0A7J3G6T0-F1
#
_entry.id   AF-A0A7J3G6T0-F1
#
_cell.length_a   1.000
_cell.length_b   1.000
_cell.length_c   1.000
_cell.angle_alpha   90.00
_cell.angle_beta   90.00
_cell.angle_gamma   90.00
#
_symmetry.space_group_name_H-M   'P 1'
#
loop_
_entity.id
_entity.type
_entity.pdbx_description
1 polymer ?
#
loop_
_entity_poly.entity_id
_entity_poly.type
_entity_poly.pdbx_seq_one_letter_code
_entity_poly.pdbx_strand_id
1 'polypeptide(L)' 'MHRKMEYVYAALLLHKAGKKIDEEGLKRVVEAAGITPDMSKIKSLSAALAEINIDEVLKQ' A
#
# COMPACT_ATOMS: atom_id res chain seq x y z
N MET A 1 -8.09 -19.06 4.10
CA MET A 1 -8.28 -17.58 4.12
C MET A 1 -6.94 -16.91 3.88
N HIS A 2 -6.58 -16.57 2.65
CA HIS A 2 -5.43 -15.69 2.41
C HIS A 2 -5.95 -14.25 2.48
N ARG A 3 -5.83 -13.62 3.66
CA ARG A 3 -5.95 -12.16 3.75
C ARG A 3 -4.80 -11.60 2.92
N LYS A 4 -5.14 -11.00 1.78
CA LYS A 4 -4.17 -10.36 0.88
C LYS A 4 -3.64 -9.07 1.52
N MET A 5 -2.74 -9.22 2.50
CA MET A 5 -2.11 -8.12 3.27
C MET A 5 -0.91 -7.51 2.53
N GLU A 6 -0.45 -8.10 1.43
CA GLU A 6 0.72 -7.64 0.66
C GLU A 6 0.62 -6.17 0.25
N TYR A 7 -0.58 -5.68 -0.08
CA TYR A 7 -0.82 -4.28 -0.43
C TYR A 7 -0.70 -3.35 0.78
N VAL A 8 -1.12 -3.81 1.96
CA VAL A 8 -0.95 -3.07 3.22
C VAL A 8 0.52 -2.99 3.59
N TYR A 9 1.26 -4.09 3.46
CA TYR A 9 2.70 -4.08 3.71
C TYR A 9 3.46 -3.21 2.71
N ALA A 10 3.07 -3.22 1.42
CA ALA A 10 3.62 -2.32 0.42
C ALA A 10 3.36 -0.84 0.77
N ALA A 11 2.13 -0.51 1.18
CA ALA A 11 1.76 0.83 1.61
C ALA A 11 2.60 1.30 2.81
N LEU A 12 2.73 0.45 3.83
CA LEU A 12 3.52 0.76 5.03
C LEU A 12 5.03 0.89 4.72
N LEU A 13 5.55 0.09 3.79
CA LEU A 13 6.93 0.21 3.34
C LEU A 13 7.17 1.55 2.64
N LEU A 14 6.27 1.95 1.73
CA LEU A 14 6.34 3.23 1.05
C LEU A 14 6.26 4.39 2.04
N HIS A 15 5.32 4.33 2.99
CA HIS A 15 5.18 5.30 4.08
C HIS A 15 6.48 5.46 4.85
N LYS A 16 7.04 4.35 5.35
CA LYS A 16 8.29 4.35 6.12
C LYS A 16 9.49 4.85 5.32
N ALA A 17 9.47 4.69 3.99
CA ALA A 17 10.49 5.20 3.08
C ALA A 17 10.27 6.68 2.68
N GLY A 18 9.25 7.36 3.22
CA GLY A 18 8.90 8.74 2.85
C GLY A 18 8.42 8.87 1.40
N LYS A 19 7.94 7.77 0.80
CA LYS A 19 7.40 7.73 -0.56
C LYS A 19 5.89 7.89 -0.52
N LYS A 20 5.35 8.52 -1.57
CA LYS A 20 3.90 8.64 -1.75
C LYS A 20 3.29 7.25 -1.95
N ILE A 21 2.14 7.02 -1.32
CA ILE A 21 1.36 5.78 -1.45
C ILE A 21 0.32 6.02 -2.55
N ASP A 22 0.72 5.82 -3.80
CA ASP A 22 -0.15 5.93 -4.97
C ASP A 22 -0.14 4.63 -5.79
N GLU A 23 -0.91 4.62 -6.89
CA GLU A 23 -1.07 3.44 -7.73
C GLU A 23 0.26 2.94 -8.29
N GLU A 24 1.15 3.85 -8.71
CA GLU A 24 2.45 3.49 -9.27
C GLU A 24 3.38 2.92 -8.20
N GLY A 25 3.47 3.58 -7.04
CA GLY A 25 4.30 3.13 -5.93
C GLY A 25 3.91 1.73 -5.46
N LEU A 26 2.61 1.51 -5.24
CA LEU A 26 2.10 0.21 -4.80
C LEU A 26 2.35 -0.87 -5.85
N LYS A 27 2.06 -0.60 -7.13
CA LYS A 27 2.30 -1.52 -8.24
C LYS A 27 3.75 -1.96 -8.28
N ARG A 28 4.70 -1.02 -8.25
CA ARG A 28 6.13 -1.32 -8.35
C ARG A 28 6.62 -2.18 -7.20
N VAL A 29 6.15 -1.94 -5.98
CA VAL A 29 6.55 -2.72 -4.80
C VAL A 29 6.04 -4.16 -4.90
N VAL A 30 4.76 -4.36 -5.27
CA VAL A 30 4.22 -5.72 -5.38
C VAL A 30 4.82 -6.49 -6.57
N GLU A 31 5.07 -5.84 -7.70
CA GLU A 31 5.78 -6.44 -8.85
C GLU A 31 7.21 -6.85 -8.46
N ALA A 32 7.94 -6.00 -7.75
CA ALA A 32 9.28 -6.30 -7.27
C ALA A 32 9.30 -7.48 -6.28
N ALA A 33 8.19 -7.71 -5.56
CA ALA A 33 8.00 -8.88 -4.70
C ALA A 33 7.55 -10.15 -5.46
N GLY A 34 7.45 -10.10 -6.79
CA GLY A 34 7.02 -11.24 -7.62
C GLY A 34 5.50 -11.48 -7.60
N ILE A 35 4.72 -10.49 -7.17
CA ILE A 35 3.26 -10.58 -7.07
C ILE A 35 2.63 -9.89 -8.27
N THR A 36 1.72 -10.58 -8.95
CA THR A 36 0.91 -9.98 -10.02
C THR A 36 -0.01 -8.89 -9.45
N PRO A 37 0.10 -7.62 -9.91
CA PRO A 37 -0.72 -6.54 -9.39
C PRO A 37 -2.22 -6.72 -9.66
N ASP A 38 -3.01 -6.54 -8.61
CA ASP A 38 -4.45 -6.35 -8.71
C ASP A 38 -4.76 -4.86 -8.66
N MET A 39 -4.93 -4.26 -9.84
CA MET A 39 -5.12 -2.81 -9.97
C MET A 39 -6.40 -2.30 -9.29
N SER A 40 -7.42 -3.15 -9.13
CA SER A 40 -8.64 -2.78 -8.41
C SER A 40 -8.32 -2.56 -6.92
N LYS A 41 -7.58 -3.49 -6.32
CA LYS A 41 -7.15 -3.39 -4.92
C LYS A 41 -6.20 -2.24 -4.67
N ILE A 42 -5.25 -2.01 -5.59
CA ILE A 42 -4.31 -0.89 -5.52
C ILE A 42 -5.09 0.42 -5.45
N LYS A 43 -6.05 0.62 -6.36
CA LYS A 43 -6.89 1.82 -6.41
C LYS A 43 -7.72 2.01 -5.16
N SER A 44 -8.41 0.96 -4.71
CA SER A 44 -9.22 1.04 -3.50
C SER A 44 -8.37 1.37 -2.26
N LEU A 45 -7.18 0.77 -2.14
CA LEU A 45 -6.30 1.02 -1.00
C LEU A 45 -5.71 2.44 -1.05
N SER A 46 -5.19 2.88 -2.19
CA SER A 46 -4.62 4.23 -2.31
C SER A 46 -5.67 5.31 -2.04
N ALA A 47 -6.91 5.11 -2.50
CA ALA A 47 -8.01 6.01 -2.21
C ALA A 47 -8.35 6.03 -0.71
N ALA A 48 -8.47 4.86 -0.08
CA ALA A 48 -8.77 4.76 1.35
C ALA A 48 -7.68 5.39 2.23
N LEU A 49 -6.41 5.30 1.84
CA LEU A 49 -5.29 5.86 2.59
C LEU A 49 -5.08 7.36 2.34
N ALA A 50 -5.65 7.93 1.28
CA ALA A 50 -5.49 9.35 0.96
C ALA A 50 -6.10 10.27 2.04
N GLU A 51 -7.11 9.79 2.77
CA GLU A 51 -7.80 10.53 3.83
C GLU A 51 -7.28 10.20 5.25
N ILE A 52 -6.25 9.35 5.37
CA ILE A 52 -5.77 8.82 6.65
C ILE A 52 -4.36 9.36 6.96
N ASN A 53 -4.17 9.87 8.18
CA ASN A 53 -2.83 10.12 8.72
C ASN A 53 -2.22 8.83 9.28
N ILE A 54 -1.36 8.18 8.50
CA ILE A 54 -0.77 6.89 8.86
C ILE A 54 0.12 6.98 10.10
N ASP A 55 0.81 8.11 10.32
CA ASP A 55 1.66 8.30 11.50
C ASP A 55 0.86 8.34 12.81
N GLU A 56 -0.36 8.88 12.77
CA GLU A 56 -1.27 8.88 13.92
C GLU A 56 -1.81 7.49 14.21
N VAL A 57 -2.20 6.76 13.16
CA VAL A 57 -2.73 5.40 13.28
C VAL A 57 -1.68 4.43 13.86
N LEU A 58 -0.41 4.57 13.48
CA LEU A 58 0.66 3.67 13.95
C LEU A 58 1.17 3.95 15.37
N LYS A 59 0.78 5.07 15.99
CA LYS A 59 1.18 5.44 17.36
C LYS A 59 0.26 4.88 18.44
N GLN A 60 -0.88 4.31 18.07
CA GLN A 60 -1.82 3.64 18.98
C GLN A 60 -1.33 2.24 19.34
#